data_AF-A0A1C6BUX3-F1
#
_entry.id   AF-A0A1C6BUX3-F1
#
_cell.length_a   1.000
_cell.length_b   1.000
_cell.length_c   1.000
_cell.angle_alpha   90.00
_cell.angle_beta   90.00
_cell.angle_gamma   90.00
#
_symmetry.space_group_name_H-M   'P 1'
#
loop_
_entity.id
_entity.type
_entity.pdbx_description
1 polymer ?
#
loop_
_entity_poly.entity_id
_entity_poly.type
_entity_poly.pdbx_seq_one_letter_code
_entity_poly.pdbx_strand_id
1 'polypeptide(L)'
;MDFINIDTIKIPKAFTDSKPKENKIEKIRNYCQKNGHIDKPIVIRENGKGSLLVDGYIRYLVAKELGYKTIPFIFEDSLYSQHKYIYGKFKSCDKLYIWKVKDSIDVKVNDTVVVQSKKSKGIVTVVDIFTLDGMKNVYYYAKHRDVIKVCKEGSVCNATK
;
A
#
# COMPACT_ATOMS: atom_id res chain seq x y z
N MET A 1 -13.99 11.69 -2.03
CA MET A 1 -13.43 11.42 -0.68
C MET A 1 -14.58 10.88 0.12
N ASP A 2 -14.49 9.62 0.53
CA ASP A 2 -15.65 8.89 1.04
C ASP A 2 -15.63 8.83 2.56
N PHE A 3 -16.82 8.64 3.15
CA PHE A 3 -17.04 8.69 4.58
C PHE A 3 -17.75 7.42 5.05
N ILE A 4 -17.31 6.89 6.19
CA ILE A 4 -17.90 5.71 6.81
C ILE A 4 -18.44 6.07 8.19
N ASN A 5 -19.57 5.46 8.58
CA ASN A 5 -20.12 5.61 9.93
C ASN A 5 -19.15 5.00 10.95
N ILE A 6 -18.74 5.80 11.94
CA ILE A 6 -17.74 5.42 12.93
C ILE A 6 -18.13 4.15 13.69
N ASP A 7 -19.42 3.98 14.00
CA ASP A 7 -19.92 2.86 14.81
C ASP A 7 -19.95 1.53 14.04
N THR A 8 -19.80 1.57 12.71
CA THR A 8 -19.73 0.36 11.87
C THR A 8 -18.31 -0.20 11.75
N ILE A 9 -17.30 0.56 12.17
CA ILE A 9 -15.89 0.20 12.04
C ILE A 9 -15.52 -0.81 13.12
N LYS A 10 -15.05 -1.98 12.69
CA LYS A 10 -14.53 -3.02 13.57
C LYS A 10 -13.09 -2.72 13.93
N ILE A 11 -12.81 -2.65 15.24
CA ILE A 11 -11.47 -2.38 15.76
C ILE A 11 -10.79 -3.71 16.10
N PRO A 12 -9.68 -4.09 15.43
CA PRO A 12 -8.88 -5.24 15.83
C PRO A 12 -8.42 -5.17 17.28
N LYS A 13 -8.39 -6.33 17.96
CA LYS A 13 -7.95 -6.43 19.36
C LYS A 13 -6.53 -5.85 19.60
N ALA A 14 -5.63 -6.01 18.64
CA ALA A 14 -4.28 -5.45 18.74
C ALA A 14 -4.27 -3.91 18.93
N PHE A 15 -5.27 -3.20 18.38
CA PHE A 15 -5.41 -1.76 18.61
C PHE A 15 -5.99 -1.46 19.99
N THR A 16 -6.99 -2.20 20.44
CA THR A 16 -7.59 -2.00 21.77
C THR A 16 -6.60 -2.28 22.90
N ASP A 17 -5.70 -3.25 22.70
CA ASP A 17 -4.66 -3.59 23.67
C ASP A 17 -3.48 -2.59 23.64
N SER A 18 -3.39 -1.78 22.58
CA SER A 18 -2.38 -0.73 22.45
C SER A 18 -2.84 0.57 23.10
N LYS A 19 -1.93 1.25 23.80
CA LYS A 19 -2.16 2.62 24.29
C LYS A 19 -1.44 3.62 23.38
N PRO A 20 -2.15 4.42 22.58
CA PRO A 20 -1.52 5.46 21.78
C PRO A 20 -0.86 6.52 22.66
N LYS A 21 0.21 7.15 22.14
CA LYS A 21 0.92 8.21 22.87
C LYS A 21 0.06 9.47 22.94
N GLU A 22 -0.06 10.06 24.13
CA GLU A 22 -0.92 11.23 24.37
C GLU A 22 -0.59 12.40 23.45
N ASN A 23 0.70 12.68 23.24
CA ASN A 23 1.13 13.76 22.34
C ASN A 23 0.63 13.60 20.90
N LYS A 24 0.44 12.38 20.41
CA LYS A 24 -0.12 12.11 19.09
C LYS A 24 -1.64 12.31 19.08
N ILE A 25 -2.33 11.93 20.16
CA ILE A 25 -3.77 12.16 20.31
C ILE A 25 -4.04 13.68 20.33
N GLU A 26 -3.34 14.41 21.19
CA GLU A 26 -3.51 15.85 21.39
C GLU A 26 -3.24 16.64 20.09
N LYS A 27 -2.26 16.22 19.29
CA LYS A 27 -1.99 16.84 17.99
C LYS A 27 -3.19 16.72 17.03
N ILE A 28 -3.84 15.56 16.99
CA ILE A 28 -5.01 15.33 16.13
C ILE A 28 -6.23 16.05 16.70
N ARG A 29 -6.44 15.99 18.02
CA ARG A 29 -7.51 16.70 18.74
C ARG A 29 -7.49 18.20 18.45
N ASN A 30 -6.35 18.86 18.64
CA ASN A 30 -6.17 20.28 18.36
C ASN A 30 -6.44 20.62 16.90
N TYR A 31 -5.99 19.78 15.96
CA TYR A 31 -6.29 19.97 14.55
C TYR A 31 -7.81 19.91 14.30
N CYS A 32 -8.50 18.91 14.85
CA CYS A 32 -9.95 18.74 14.65
C CYS A 32 -10.75 19.88 15.26
N GLN A 33 -10.40 20.31 16.46
CA GLN A 33 -11.04 21.45 17.13
C GLN A 33 -10.84 22.76 16.36
N LYS A 34 -9.66 22.95 15.76
CA LYS A 34 -9.35 24.15 14.96
C LYS A 34 -10.04 24.17 13.59
N ASN A 35 -10.09 23.03 12.89
CA ASN A 35 -10.50 22.97 11.48
C ASN A 35 -11.90 22.37 11.27
N GLY A 36 -12.50 21.76 12.29
CA GLY A 36 -13.82 21.13 12.22
C GLY A 36 -13.84 19.77 11.51
N HIS A 37 -12.69 19.24 11.08
CA HIS A 37 -12.58 17.94 10.41
C HIS A 37 -11.29 17.19 10.76
N ILE A 38 -11.27 15.90 10.46
CA ILE A 38 -10.10 15.03 10.62
C ILE A 38 -9.02 15.40 9.59
N ASP A 39 -7.75 15.36 9.98
CA ASP A 39 -6.60 15.75 9.15
C ASP A 39 -6.37 14.86 7.92
N LYS A 40 -6.64 13.55 8.05
CA LYS A 40 -6.43 12.53 7.01
C LYS A 40 -7.43 11.37 7.13
N PRO A 41 -7.72 10.63 6.05
CA PRO A 41 -8.52 9.41 6.16
C PRO A 41 -7.93 8.37 7.11
N ILE A 42 -8.80 7.52 7.64
CA ILE A 42 -8.41 6.21 8.17
C ILE A 42 -8.29 5.19 7.03
N VAL A 43 -7.56 4.10 7.27
CA VAL A 43 -7.46 2.99 6.32
C VAL A 43 -8.31 1.84 6.84
N ILE A 44 -9.21 1.33 6.00
CA ILE A 44 -10.04 0.18 6.32
C ILE A 44 -9.83 -0.96 5.33
N ARG A 45 -10.03 -2.18 5.79
CA ARG A 45 -10.15 -3.36 4.93
C ARG A 45 -11.57 -3.88 5.02
N GLU A 46 -12.23 -4.04 3.88
CA GLU A 46 -13.46 -4.82 3.83
C GLU A 46 -13.12 -6.30 3.91
N ASN A 47 -13.68 -6.97 4.91
CA ASN A 47 -13.88 -8.40 4.86
C ASN A 47 -15.39 -8.64 4.74
N GLY A 48 -15.84 -9.78 4.21
CA GLY A 48 -17.28 -10.08 4.09
C GLY A 48 -18.07 -10.08 5.42
N LYS A 49 -17.45 -9.71 6.54
CA LYS A 49 -18.06 -9.50 7.85
C LYS A 49 -18.10 -8.03 8.26
N GLY A 50 -17.58 -7.08 7.49
CA GLY A 50 -17.61 -5.64 7.74
C GLY A 50 -16.27 -4.93 7.53
N SER A 51 -16.23 -3.64 7.88
CA SER A 51 -15.09 -2.76 7.69
C SER A 51 -14.13 -2.82 8.88
N LEU A 52 -12.96 -3.44 8.68
CA LEU A 52 -11.93 -3.58 9.70
C LEU A 52 -10.96 -2.41 9.64
N LEU A 53 -10.66 -1.79 10.78
CA LEU A 53 -9.64 -0.75 10.86
C LEU A 53 -8.23 -1.34 10.64
N VAL A 54 -7.48 -0.79 9.68
CA VAL A 54 -6.10 -1.16 9.37
C VAL A 54 -5.11 -0.13 9.89
N ASP A 55 -5.39 1.16 9.70
CA ASP A 55 -4.55 2.27 10.19
C ASP A 55 -5.41 3.50 10.50
N GLY A 56 -4.86 4.41 11.31
CA GLY A 56 -5.53 5.63 11.74
C GLY A 56 -6.29 5.50 13.06
N TYR A 57 -5.93 4.54 13.93
CA TYR A 57 -6.60 4.32 15.22
C TYR A 57 -6.71 5.56 16.10
N ILE A 58 -5.67 6.40 16.15
CA ILE A 58 -5.71 7.67 16.89
C ILE A 58 -6.80 8.61 16.35
N ARG A 59 -6.98 8.68 15.03
CA ARG A 59 -8.02 9.51 14.40
C ARG A 59 -9.41 8.97 14.71
N TYR A 60 -9.58 7.66 14.66
CA TYR A 60 -10.82 7.01 15.09
C TYR A 60 -11.17 7.38 16.54
N LEU A 61 -10.21 7.28 17.47
CA LEU A 61 -10.43 7.64 18.87
C LEU A 61 -10.83 9.11 19.04
N VAL A 62 -10.08 10.03 18.43
CA VAL A 62 -10.38 11.47 18.50
C VAL A 62 -11.73 11.79 17.86
N ALA A 63 -12.05 11.19 16.71
CA ALA A 63 -13.33 11.39 16.06
C ALA A 63 -14.50 10.93 16.93
N LYS A 64 -14.34 9.79 17.63
CA LYS A 64 -15.32 9.26 18.57
C LYS A 64 -15.47 10.15 19.81
N GLU A 65 -14.35 10.61 20.36
CA GLU A 65 -14.30 11.54 21.49
C GLU A 65 -15.02 12.86 21.16
N LEU A 66 -14.82 13.40 19.96
CA LEU A 66 -15.43 14.64 19.49
C LEU A 66 -16.86 14.46 18.94
N GLY A 67 -17.41 13.24 18.98
CA GLY A 67 -18.80 12.98 18.61
C GLY A 67 -19.09 12.99 17.10
N TYR A 68 -18.09 12.82 16.25
CA TYR A 68 -18.30 12.66 14.81
C TYR A 68 -19.15 11.42 14.51
N LYS A 69 -20.08 11.54 13.56
CA LYS A 69 -20.90 10.42 13.08
C LYS A 69 -20.21 9.62 11.98
N THR A 70 -19.44 10.32 11.17
CA THR A 70 -18.72 9.75 10.04
C THR A 70 -17.27 10.21 10.03
N ILE A 71 -16.38 9.36 9.51
CA ILE A 71 -14.95 9.64 9.38
C ILE A 71 -14.50 9.39 7.93
N PRO A 72 -13.64 10.25 7.35
CA PRO A 72 -13.10 9.99 6.02
C PRO A 72 -12.27 8.70 6.02
N PHE A 73 -12.40 7.90 4.97
CA PHE A 73 -11.66 6.64 4.85
C PHE A 73 -11.14 6.40 3.44
N ILE A 74 -10.20 5.47 3.33
CA ILE A 74 -9.79 4.82 2.08
C ILE A 74 -9.71 3.31 2.31
N PHE A 75 -9.96 2.54 1.25
CA PHE A 75 -9.72 1.10 1.30
C PHE A 75 -8.22 0.82 1.31
N GLU A 76 -7.82 -0.18 2.10
CA GLU A 76 -6.45 -0.69 2.13
C GLU A 76 -6.02 -1.12 0.72
N ASP A 77 -6.92 -1.74 -0.05
CA ASP A 77 -6.67 -2.13 -1.44
C ASP A 77 -6.30 -0.90 -2.30
N SER A 78 -6.90 0.27 -2.06
CA SER A 78 -6.59 1.51 -2.78
C SER A 78 -5.17 2.04 -2.51
N LEU A 79 -4.55 1.67 -1.39
CA LEU A 79 -3.13 1.99 -1.13
C LEU A 79 -2.20 1.23 -2.08
N TYR A 80 -2.64 0.07 -2.55
CA TYR A 80 -1.85 -0.86 -3.35
C TYR A 80 -2.27 -0.88 -4.83
N SER A 81 -3.54 -0.59 -5.14
CA SER A 81 -4.09 -0.65 -6.50
C SER A 81 -3.54 0.45 -7.41
N GLN A 82 -3.08 1.56 -6.85
CA GLN A 82 -2.39 2.62 -7.60
C GLN A 82 -1.02 2.18 -8.16
N HIS A 83 -0.44 1.10 -7.64
CA HIS A 83 0.89 0.67 -8.06
C HIS A 83 0.81 -0.32 -9.20
N LYS A 84 1.65 -0.10 -10.23
CA LYS A 84 1.89 -1.09 -11.27
C LYS A 84 2.87 -2.13 -10.76
N TYR A 85 2.65 -3.37 -11.15
CA TYR A 85 3.52 -4.51 -10.89
C TYR A 85 3.87 -5.19 -12.19
N ILE A 86 5.00 -5.90 -12.19
CA ILE A 86 5.37 -6.78 -13.29
C ILE A 86 5.44 -8.22 -12.82
N TYR A 87 5.05 -9.14 -13.69
CA TYR A 87 5.63 -10.48 -13.71
C TYR A 87 6.92 -10.42 -14.51
N GLY A 88 8.03 -10.87 -13.93
CA GLY A 88 9.31 -10.96 -14.62
C GLY A 88 9.96 -12.31 -14.44
N LYS A 89 10.81 -12.68 -15.40
CA LYS A 89 11.66 -13.88 -15.33
C LYS A 89 13.12 -13.56 -15.57
N PHE A 90 13.99 -14.29 -14.87
CA PHE A 90 15.43 -14.24 -15.14
C PHE A 90 15.72 -15.02 -16.42
N LYS A 91 16.74 -14.62 -17.19
CA LYS A 91 17.12 -15.29 -18.45
C LYS A 91 17.36 -16.80 -18.30
N SER A 92 17.81 -17.22 -17.12
CA SER A 92 18.18 -18.61 -16.82
C SER A 92 17.05 -19.48 -16.26
N CYS A 93 15.83 -18.96 -16.04
CA CYS A 93 14.73 -19.78 -15.53
C CYS A 93 13.35 -19.28 -15.95
N ASP A 94 12.39 -20.21 -16.05
CA ASP A 94 10.99 -19.89 -16.37
C ASP A 94 10.14 -19.55 -15.13
N LYS A 95 10.77 -19.49 -13.95
CA LYS A 95 10.08 -19.10 -12.74
C LYS A 95 9.73 -17.61 -12.79
N LEU A 96 8.44 -17.31 -12.67
CA LEU A 96 7.93 -15.96 -12.58
C LEU A 96 8.04 -15.42 -11.15
N TYR A 97 8.36 -14.14 -11.07
CA TYR A 97 8.47 -13.38 -9.83
C TYR A 97 7.80 -12.01 -10.02
N ILE A 98 7.37 -11.41 -8.92
CA ILE A 98 6.62 -10.14 -8.93
C ILE A 98 7.49 -9.02 -8.37
N TRP A 99 7.51 -7.88 -9.07
CA TRP A 99 8.14 -6.64 -8.61
C TRP A 99 7.19 -5.46 -8.70
N LYS A 100 7.30 -4.53 -7.75
CA LYS A 100 6.59 -3.25 -7.76
C LYS A 100 7.31 -2.29 -8.70
N VAL A 101 6.57 -1.66 -9.59
CA VAL A 101 7.06 -0.58 -10.45
C VAL A 101 6.89 0.74 -9.72
N LYS A 102 7.93 1.58 -9.71
CA LYS A 102 7.82 2.95 -9.21
C LYS A 102 7.10 3.80 -10.25
N ASP A 103 6.27 4.73 -9.80
CA ASP A 103 5.43 5.56 -10.68
C ASP A 103 6.26 6.38 -11.69
N SER A 104 7.53 6.64 -11.39
CA SER A 104 8.49 7.33 -12.28
C SER A 104 9.06 6.46 -13.40
N ILE A 105 8.72 5.17 -13.46
CA ILE A 105 9.29 4.21 -14.42
C ILE A 105 8.16 3.73 -15.34
N ASP A 106 8.28 4.04 -16.63
CA ASP A 106 7.42 3.47 -17.66
C ASP A 106 8.01 2.13 -18.14
N VAL A 107 7.26 1.05 -17.95
CA VAL A 107 7.67 -0.32 -18.27
C VAL A 107 6.69 -0.91 -19.26
N LYS A 108 7.18 -1.68 -20.24
CA LYS A 108 6.39 -2.41 -21.24
C LYS A 108 6.67 -3.91 -21.19
N VAL A 109 5.72 -4.70 -21.68
CA VAL A 109 5.93 -6.14 -21.86
C VAL A 109 7.12 -6.35 -22.81
N ASN A 110 7.95 -7.35 -22.51
CA ASN A 110 9.24 -7.65 -23.14
C ASN A 110 10.40 -6.69 -22.80
N ASP A 111 10.18 -5.63 -22.03
CA ASP A 111 11.29 -4.82 -21.54
C ASP A 111 12.24 -5.67 -20.68
N THR A 112 13.52 -5.36 -20.78
CA THR A 112 14.50 -5.84 -19.81
C THR A 112 14.63 -4.79 -18.71
N VAL A 113 14.48 -5.19 -17.45
CA VAL A 113 14.51 -4.26 -16.31
C VAL A 113 15.50 -4.72 -15.24
N VAL A 114 16.09 -3.76 -14.55
CA VAL A 114 16.89 -4.02 -13.36
C VAL A 114 15.97 -4.00 -12.15
N VAL A 115 16.00 -5.07 -11.37
CA VAL A 115 15.18 -5.25 -10.17
C VAL A 115 16.02 -5.39 -8.93
N GLN A 116 15.50 -4.94 -7.80
CA GLN A 116 16.08 -5.24 -6.49
C GLN A 116 15.70 -6.66 -6.07
N SER A 117 16.67 -7.47 -5.65
CA SER A 117 16.50 -8.77 -4.99
C SER A 117 16.92 -8.71 -3.51
N LYS A 118 16.85 -9.82 -2.76
CA LYS A 118 17.13 -9.82 -1.30
C LYS A 118 18.54 -9.37 -0.95
N LYS A 119 19.49 -9.72 -1.79
CA LYS A 119 20.92 -9.57 -1.51
C LYS A 119 21.68 -8.85 -2.64
N SER A 120 21.01 -8.58 -3.77
CA SER A 120 21.65 -8.05 -4.97
C SER A 120 20.63 -7.43 -5.89
N LYS A 121 21.10 -6.75 -6.95
CA LYS A 121 20.29 -6.41 -8.12
C LYS A 121 20.26 -7.60 -9.09
N GLY A 122 19.21 -7.65 -9.90
CA GLY A 122 19.02 -8.68 -10.93
C GLY A 122 18.47 -8.06 -12.21
N ILE A 123 18.57 -8.80 -13.31
CA ILE A 123 18.03 -8.39 -14.61
C ILE A 123 16.95 -9.40 -14.98
N VAL A 124 15.76 -8.91 -15.30
CA VAL A 124 14.61 -9.73 -15.67
C VAL A 124 13.95 -9.18 -16.91
N THR A 125 13.34 -10.08 -17.69
CA THR A 125 12.44 -9.71 -18.78
C THR A 125 11.03 -9.61 -18.24
N VAL A 126 10.34 -8.53 -18.56
CA VAL A 126 8.95 -8.29 -18.21
C VAL A 126 8.06 -9.20 -19.06
N VAL A 127 7.30 -10.05 -18.39
CA VAL A 127 6.37 -11.00 -19.00
C VAL A 127 4.96 -10.43 -19.05
N ASP A 128 4.54 -9.72 -18.00
CA ASP A 128 3.21 -9.11 -17.92
C ASP A 128 3.22 -7.92 -16.94
N ILE A 129 2.25 -7.02 -17.06
CA ILE A 129 2.08 -5.81 -16.24
C ILE A 129 0.65 -5.75 -15.72
N PHE A 130 0.49 -5.55 -14.42
CA PHE A 130 -0.82 -5.51 -13.79
C PHE A 130 -0.89 -4.49 -12.67
N THR A 131 -2.11 -4.06 -12.33
CA THR A 131 -2.42 -3.37 -11.08
C THR A 131 -3.04 -4.37 -10.11
N LEU A 132 -2.97 -4.08 -8.82
CA LEU A 132 -3.56 -4.97 -7.81
C LEU A 132 -5.09 -4.84 -7.66
N ASP A 133 -5.75 -4.10 -8.56
CA ASP A 133 -7.20 -4.00 -8.64
C ASP A 133 -7.79 -5.36 -9.10
N GLY A 134 -7.88 -6.33 -8.18
CA GLY A 134 -8.55 -7.61 -8.40
C GLY A 134 -7.86 -8.84 -7.80
N MET A 135 -6.61 -8.77 -7.36
CA MET A 135 -5.87 -9.95 -6.84
C MET A 135 -5.93 -10.05 -5.30
N LYS A 136 -7.13 -10.30 -4.76
CA LYS A 136 -7.40 -10.31 -3.29
C LYS A 136 -6.61 -11.32 -2.45
N ASN A 137 -5.96 -12.34 -3.03
CA ASN A 137 -5.40 -13.47 -2.25
C ASN A 137 -3.92 -13.84 -2.53
N VAL A 138 -3.24 -13.24 -3.52
CA VAL A 138 -1.83 -13.56 -3.82
C VAL A 138 -0.86 -12.70 -3.00
N TYR A 139 -1.33 -11.55 -2.51
CA TYR A 139 -0.52 -10.48 -1.95
C TYR A 139 0.09 -10.79 -0.57
N TYR A 140 -0.60 -11.53 0.30
CA TYR A 140 -0.21 -11.70 1.71
C TYR A 140 1.15 -12.41 1.94
N TYR A 141 1.79 -12.95 0.91
CA TYR A 141 3.07 -13.65 1.03
C TYR A 141 4.20 -13.04 0.19
N ALA A 142 3.92 -12.02 -0.62
CA ALA A 142 4.92 -11.43 -1.50
C ALA A 142 5.70 -10.31 -0.78
N LYS A 143 6.96 -10.55 -0.42
CA LYS A 143 7.87 -9.46 -0.04
C LYS A 143 8.18 -8.63 -1.30
N HIS A 144 7.42 -7.57 -1.52
CA HIS A 144 7.57 -6.72 -2.71
C HIS A 144 8.95 -6.07 -2.74
N ARG A 145 9.53 -6.08 -3.94
CA ARG A 145 10.81 -5.44 -4.24
C ARG A 145 10.62 -4.53 -5.44
N ASP A 146 11.49 -3.56 -5.59
CA ASP A 146 11.31 -2.53 -6.59
C ASP A 146 11.95 -2.89 -7.93
N VAL A 147 11.28 -2.52 -9.01
CA VAL A 147 11.92 -2.22 -10.29
C VAL A 147 12.72 -0.93 -10.11
N ILE A 148 13.99 -0.97 -10.47
CA ILE A 148 14.94 0.13 -10.29
C ILE A 148 15.02 0.98 -11.56
N LYS A 149 15.12 0.34 -12.73
CA LYS A 149 15.17 1.01 -14.04
C LYS A 149 14.88 0.07 -15.20
N VAL A 150 14.52 0.63 -16.34
CA VAL A 150 14.38 -0.06 -17.63
C VAL A 150 15.69 0.01 -18.40
N CYS A 151 16.07 -1.09 -19.03
CA CYS A 151 17.19 -1.19 -19.94
C CYS A 151 16.72 -0.74 -21.33
N LYS A 152 17.19 0.41 -21.83
CA LYS A 152 16.87 0.83 -23.20
C LYS A 152 17.59 -0.07 -24.21
N GLU A 153 16.95 -0.33 -25.35
CA GLU A 153 17.57 -1.00 -26.49
C GLU A 153 18.89 -0.32 -26.87
N GLY A 154 19.94 -1.12 -27.08
CA GLY A 154 21.29 -0.64 -27.41
C GLY A 154 22.16 -0.24 -26.20
N SER A 155 21.65 -0.29 -24.97
CA SER A 155 22.43 0.03 -23.76
C SER A 155 22.86 -1.22 -22.99
N VAL A 156 24.13 -1.29 -22.56
CA VAL A 156 24.61 -2.38 -21.68
C VAL A 156 23.90 -2.27 -20.33
N CYS A 157 23.09 -3.27 -20.02
CA CYS A 157 22.35 -3.26 -18.78
C CYS A 157 23.12 -3.96 -17.65
N ASN A 158 23.58 -3.16 -16.68
CA ASN A 158 24.38 -3.63 -15.56
C ASN A 158 23.58 -3.61 -14.25
N ALA A 159 23.64 -4.72 -13.52
CA ALA A 159 23.16 -4.85 -12.16
C ALA A 159 24.37 -4.85 -11.20
N THR A 160 24.93 -3.67 -10.91
CA THR A 160 26.02 -3.55 -9.94
C THR A 160 25.50 -3.83 -8.53
N LYS A 161 26.26 -4.62 -7.75
CA LYS A 161 25.96 -5.05 -6.38
C LYS A 161 25.48 -3.92 -5.49
#